data_AF-A0A7S2FTN3-F1
#
_entry.id   AF-A0A7S2FTN3-F1
#
_cell.length_a   1.000
_cell.length_b   1.000
_cell.length_c   1.000
_cell.angle_alpha   90.00
_cell.angle_beta   90.00
_cell.angle_gamma   90.00
#
_symmetry.space_group_name_H-M   'P 1'
#
loop_
_entity.id
_entity.type
_entity.pdbx_description
1 polymer ?
#
loop_
_entity_poly.entity_id
_entity_poly.type
_entity_poly.pdbx_seq_one_letter_code
_entity_poly.pdbx_strand_id
1 'polypeptide(L)'
;GKTTMVLSVPVELDNDHAAVMEVANRTSSGSGAPGEVTVESLASELGWPEERARRALERLVAEGMAWVDSHGGRTSYWFMSFWLEERLRTPPAQPPPLGPPLP
;
A
#
# COMPACT_ATOMS: atom_id res chain seq x y z
N GLY A 1 -15.43 -6.53 3.94
CA GLY A 1 -15.02 -7.90 3.61
C GLY A 1 -13.66 -8.14 4.24
N LYS A 2 -13.38 -9.34 4.74
CA LYS A 2 -12.10 -9.67 5.39
C LYS A 2 -11.15 -10.21 4.32
N THR A 3 -10.16 -9.42 3.92
CA THR A 3 -9.12 -9.86 2.98
C THR A 3 -8.04 -10.61 3.78
N THR A 4 -7.73 -11.84 3.38
CA THR A 4 -6.63 -12.62 3.96
C THR A 4 -5.39 -12.42 3.10
N MET A 5 -4.37 -11.74 3.64
CA MET A 5 -3.07 -11.65 3.00
C MET A 5 -2.22 -12.88 3.38
N VAL A 6 -1.65 -13.55 2.39
CA VAL A 6 -0.76 -14.71 2.60
C VAL A 6 0.67 -14.27 2.29
N LEU A 7 1.57 -14.48 3.25
CA LEU A 7 3.00 -14.20 3.12
C LEU A 7 3.75 -15.53 3.01
N SER A 8 4.63 -15.65 2.02
CA SER A 8 5.42 -16.87 1.77
C SER A 8 6.70 -16.96 2.61
N VAL A 9 7.10 -15.85 3.23
CA VAL A 9 8.28 -15.76 4.09
C VAL A 9 7.81 -15.82 5.55
N PRO A 10 8.44 -16.64 6.42
CA PRO A 10 8.16 -16.63 7.85
C PRO A 10 8.66 -15.33 8.46
N VAL A 11 7.81 -14.31 8.45
CA VAL A 11 7.98 -13.07 9.20
C VAL A 11 7.07 -13.14 10.42
N GLU A 12 7.61 -12.86 11.60
CA GLU A 12 6.79 -12.49 12.74
C GLU A 12 6.22 -11.10 12.47
N LEU A 13 4.96 -11.05 12.04
CA LEU A 13 4.23 -9.79 12.06
C LEU A 13 4.09 -9.37 13.53
N ASP A 14 4.88 -8.39 13.94
CA ASP A 14 4.65 -7.73 15.21
C ASP A 14 3.33 -6.93 15.15
N ASN A 15 2.88 -6.46 16.31
CA ASN A 15 1.65 -5.65 16.38
C ASN A 15 1.76 -4.36 15.56
N ASP A 16 2.96 -3.86 15.33
CA ASP A 16 3.17 -2.63 14.59
C ASP A 16 2.97 -2.88 13.08
N HIS A 17 3.49 -3.99 12.56
CA HIS A 17 3.25 -4.46 11.19
C HIS A 17 1.75 -4.61 10.91
N ALA A 18 1.01 -5.25 11.81
CA ALA A 18 -0.44 -5.43 11.66
C ALA A 18 -1.18 -4.08 11.61
N ALA A 19 -0.80 -3.13 12.47
CA ALA A 19 -1.41 -1.81 12.50
C ALA A 19 -1.12 -0.99 11.23
N VAL A 20 0.11 -1.03 10.71
CA VAL A 20 0.47 -0.36 9.44
C VAL A 20 -0.33 -0.94 8.27
N MET A 21 -0.44 -2.25 8.20
CA MET A 21 -1.18 -2.94 7.14
C MET A 21 -2.68 -2.60 7.18
N GLU A 22 -3.26 -2.45 8.38
CA GLU A 22 -4.64 -2.01 8.52
C GLU A 22 -4.84 -0.56 8.05
N VAL A 23 -3.90 0.34 8.35
CA VAL A 23 -3.94 1.73 7.85
C VAL A 23 -3.83 1.76 6.34
N ALA A 24 -2.88 1.02 5.76
CA ALA A 24 -2.68 0.90 4.32
C ALA A 24 -3.93 0.38 3.58
N ASN A 25 -4.62 -0.61 4.17
CA ASN A 25 -5.87 -1.14 3.65
C ASN A 25 -7.04 -0.14 3.71
N ARG A 26 -7.05 0.79 4.70
CA ARG A 26 -8.07 1.84 4.78
C ARG A 26 -7.81 2.97 3.79
N THR A 27 -6.55 3.34 3.61
CA THR A 27 -6.15 4.40 2.66
C THR A 27 -6.29 3.96 1.21
N SER A 28 -6.22 2.66 0.92
CA SER A 28 -6.35 2.14 -0.45
C SER A 28 -7.74 2.35 -1.08
N SER A 29 -8.80 2.60 -0.30
CA SER A 29 -10.16 2.80 -0.79
C SER A 29 -10.52 4.28 -1.09
N GLY A 30 -9.55 5.21 -1.02
CA GLY A 30 -9.75 6.64 -1.25
C GLY A 30 -9.39 7.11 -2.67
N SER A 31 -9.53 8.41 -2.92
CA SER A 31 -9.17 9.07 -4.20
C SER A 31 -7.65 9.23 -4.43
N GLY A 32 -6.82 8.66 -3.55
CA GLY A 32 -5.36 8.63 -3.66
C GLY A 32 -4.87 7.43 -4.46
N ALA A 33 -3.56 7.28 -4.57
CA ALA A 33 -2.99 6.06 -5.15
C ALA A 33 -3.14 4.91 -4.14
N PRO A 34 -3.81 3.79 -4.52
CA PRO A 34 -4.05 2.70 -3.59
C PRO A 34 -2.74 2.06 -3.13
N GLY A 35 -2.57 1.91 -1.83
CA GLY A 35 -1.38 1.30 -1.23
C GLY A 35 -0.22 2.27 -0.94
N GLU A 36 -0.42 3.59 -1.09
CA GLU A 36 0.53 4.62 -0.63
C GLU A 36 0.33 4.94 0.86
N VAL A 37 1.40 4.91 1.65
CA VAL A 37 1.43 5.29 3.07
C VAL A 37 2.61 6.22 3.32
N THR A 38 2.40 7.31 4.05
CA THR A 38 3.48 8.20 4.50
C THR A 38 3.65 8.13 6.01
N VAL A 39 4.80 8.60 6.51
CA VAL A 39 5.08 8.64 7.96
C VAL A 39 4.04 9.51 8.67
N GLU A 40 3.68 10.66 8.08
CA GLU A 40 2.73 11.61 8.63
C GLU A 40 1.32 11.04 8.67
N SER A 41 0.89 10.37 7.60
CA SER A 41 -0.41 9.69 7.55
C SER A 41 -0.49 8.60 8.62
N LEU A 42 0.55 7.77 8.74
CA LEU A 42 0.59 6.68 9.71
C LEU A 42 0.63 7.19 11.16
N ALA A 43 1.45 8.22 11.42
CA ALA A 43 1.54 8.88 12.71
C ALA A 43 0.19 9.49 13.13
N SER A 44 -0.49 10.17 12.20
CA SER A 44 -1.82 10.77 12.44
C SER A 44 -2.90 9.72 12.66
N GLU A 45 -2.93 8.64 11.88
CA GLU A 45 -3.96 7.60 11.94
C GLU A 45 -3.84 6.71 13.19
N LEU A 46 -2.62 6.43 13.64
CA LEU A 46 -2.36 5.56 14.80
C LEU A 46 -2.07 6.34 16.09
N GLY A 47 -1.96 7.67 16.01
CA GLY A 47 -1.53 8.52 17.13
C GLY A 47 -0.10 8.22 17.58
N TRP A 48 0.76 7.77 16.65
CA TRP A 48 2.14 7.38 16.94
C TRP A 48 3.11 8.54 16.77
N PRO A 49 4.25 8.53 17.50
CA PRO A 49 5.37 9.39 17.17
C PRO A 49 5.90 9.08 15.76
N GLU A 50 6.29 10.12 15.01
CA GLU A 50 6.86 9.97 13.65
C GLU A 50 8.02 8.97 13.61
N GLU A 51 8.89 8.96 14.62
CA GLU A 51 10.02 8.02 14.68
C GLU A 51 9.57 6.55 14.81
N ARG A 52 8.44 6.29 15.50
CA ARG A 52 7.88 4.93 15.58
C ARG A 52 7.25 4.54 14.24
N ALA A 53 6.47 5.43 13.65
CA ALA A 53 5.86 5.23 12.34
C ALA A 53 6.94 4.95 11.27
N ARG A 54 8.01 5.75 11.26
CA ARG A 54 9.17 5.57 10.38
C ARG A 54 9.83 4.21 10.57
N ARG A 55 10.13 3.81 11.82
CA ARG A 55 10.75 2.51 12.11
C ARG A 55 9.89 1.33 11.68
N ALA A 56 8.57 1.39 11.89
CA ALA A 56 7.65 0.34 11.45
C ALA A 56 7.64 0.21 9.92
N LEU A 57 7.60 1.34 9.20
CA LEU A 57 7.67 1.36 7.74
C LEU A 57 9.02 0.86 7.21
N GLU A 58 10.13 1.26 7.82
CA GLU A 58 11.47 0.78 7.45
C GLU A 58 11.64 -0.73 7.64
N ARG A 59 11.05 -1.31 8.68
CA ARG A 59 11.04 -2.77 8.86
C ARG A 59 10.28 -3.48 7.76
N LEU A 60 9.09 -2.98 7.40
CA LEU A 60 8.31 -3.54 6.30
C LEU A 60 9.05 -3.45 4.95
N VAL A 61 9.84 -2.40 4.75
CA VAL A 61 10.74 -2.31 3.58
C VAL A 61 11.87 -3.34 3.67
N ALA A 62 12.51 -3.49 4.83
CA ALA A 62 13.59 -4.46 5.03
C ALA A 62 13.13 -5.92 4.84
N GLU A 63 11.87 -6.21 5.18
CA GLU A 63 11.24 -7.51 4.98
C GLU A 63 10.70 -7.72 3.55
N GLY A 64 10.79 -6.70 2.68
CA GLY A 64 10.35 -6.75 1.29
C GLY A 64 8.83 -6.63 1.10
N MET A 65 8.09 -6.24 2.14
CA MET A 65 6.63 -6.05 2.08
C MET A 65 6.25 -4.67 1.53
N ALA A 66 7.11 -3.66 1.75
CA ALA A 66 6.90 -2.30 1.31
C ALA A 66 8.05 -1.81 0.43
N TRP A 67 7.75 -0.86 -0.44
CA TRP A 67 8.71 -0.23 -1.34
C TRP A 67 8.78 1.25 -0.98
N VAL A 68 9.98 1.77 -0.75
CA VAL A 68 10.16 3.19 -0.47
C VAL A 68 10.32 3.96 -1.78
N ASP A 69 9.57 5.03 -1.94
CA ASP A 69 9.70 6.00 -3.01
C ASP A 69 9.93 7.38 -2.38
N SER A 70 11.00 8.06 -2.81
CA SER A 70 11.34 9.39 -2.30
C SER A 70 11.46 10.36 -3.46
N HIS A 71 10.51 11.30 -3.54
CA HIS A 71 10.45 12.28 -4.62
C HIS A 71 10.09 13.66 -4.09
N GLY A 72 10.85 14.68 -4.48
CA GLY A 72 10.55 16.08 -4.16
C GLY A 72 10.48 16.41 -2.66
N GLY A 73 11.24 15.69 -1.82
CA GLY A 73 11.25 15.88 -0.36
C GLY A 73 10.13 15.16 0.39
N ARG A 74 9.29 14.38 -0.30
CA ARG A 74 8.31 13.47 0.31
C ARG A 74 8.77 12.03 0.18
N THR A 75 8.56 11.25 1.24
CA THR A 75 8.85 9.81 1.27
C THR A 75 7.54 9.06 1.42
N SER A 76 7.22 8.27 0.41
CA SER A 76 6.02 7.43 0.33
C SER A 76 6.42 5.97 0.37
N TYR A 77 5.65 5.16 1.08
CA TYR A 77 5.83 3.73 1.23
C TYR A 77 4.70 3.02 0.52
N TRP A 78 5.05 2.13 -0.39
CA TRP A 78 4.13 1.49 -1.30
C TRP A 78 3.97 0.01 -0.99
N PHE A 79 2.73 -0.43 -0.86
CA PHE A 79 2.37 -1.81 -0.62
C PHE A 79 1.73 -2.40 -1.88
N MET A 80 2.49 -3.22 -2.60
CA MET A 80 2.07 -3.80 -3.88
C MET A 80 0.81 -4.68 -3.77
N SER A 81 0.59 -5.31 -2.62
CA SER A 81 -0.60 -6.13 -2.36
C SER A 81 -1.89 -5.32 -2.44
N PHE A 82 -1.93 -4.14 -1.80
CA PHE A 82 -3.12 -3.28 -1.81
C PHE A 82 -3.33 -2.60 -3.16
N TRP A 83 -2.25 -2.20 -3.83
CA TRP A 83 -2.35 -1.67 -5.19
C TRP A 83 -2.93 -2.70 -6.17
N LEU A 84 -2.47 -3.95 -6.10
CA LEU A 84 -2.99 -5.04 -6.93
C LEU A 84 -4.45 -5.36 -6.58
N GLU A 85 -4.80 -5.42 -5.29
CA GLU A 85 -6.17 -5.70 -4.85
C GLU A 85 -7.16 -4.67 -5.39
N GLU A 86 -6.84 -3.38 -5.32
CA GLU A 86 -7.71 -2.33 -5.87
C GLU A 86 -7.87 -2.46 -7.39
N ARG A 87 -6.79 -2.81 -8.12
CA ARG A 87 -6.88 -3.05 -9.58
C ARG A 87 -7.68 -4.29 -9.96
N LEU A 88 -7.74 -5.28 -9.08
CA LEU A 88 -8.58 -6.47 -9.28
C LEU A 88 -10.05 -6.17 -8.95
N ARG A 89 -10.31 -5.31 -7.95
CA ARG A 89 -11.66 -4.88 -7.57
C ARG A 89 -12.26 -3.95 -8.61
N THR A 90 -11.47 -3.03 -9.14
CA THR A 90 -11.89 -2.02 -10.13
C THR A 90 -11.05 -2.18 -11.40
N PRO A 91 -11.34 -3.19 -12.24
CA PRO A 91 -10.57 -3.41 -13.45
C PRO A 91 -10.68 -2.18 -14.36
N PRO A 92 -9.59 -1.77 -15.03
CA PRO A 92 -9.65 -0.70 -16.00
C PRO A 92 -10.72 -1.06 -17.04
N ALA A 93 -11.54 -0.08 -17.42
CA ALA A 93 -12.49 -0.26 -18.52
C ALA A 93 -11.74 -0.86 -19.71
N GLN A 94 -12.26 -1.94 -20.28
CA GLN A 94 -11.64 -2.57 -21.45
C GLN A 94 -11.40 -1.48 -22.51
N PRO A 95 -10.21 -1.44 -23.15
CA PRO A 95 -10.01 -0.52 -24.27
C PRO A 95 -11.15 -0.76 -25.27
N PRO A 96 -11.67 0.31 -25.91
CA PRO A 96 -12.73 0.15 -26.90
C PRO A 96 -12.29 -0.91 -27.91
N PRO A 97 -13.19 -1.81 -28.35
CA PRO A 97 -12.82 -2.84 -29.31
C PRO A 97 -12.13 -2.15 -30.48
N LEU A 98 -10.94 -2.64 -30.84
CA LEU A 98 -10.22 -2.15 -32.01
C LEU A 98 -11.23 -2.21 -33.15
N GLY A 99 -11.64 -1.03 -33.64
CA GLY A 99 -12.56 -0.92 -34.75
C GLY A 99 -12.02 -1.73 -35.93
N PRO A 100 -12.89 -2.12 -36.88
CA PRO A 100 -12.43 -2.85 -38.06
C PRO A 100 -11.25 -2.10 -38.70
N PRO A 101 -10.24 -2.82 -39.23
CA PRO A 101 -9.09 -2.17 -39.87
C PRO A 101 -9.61 -1.20 -40.94
N LEU A 102 -9.04 0.01 -40.95
CA LEU A 102 -9.36 1.02 -41.95
C LEU A 102 -9.10 0.44 -43.36
N PRO A 103 -9.96 0.77 -44.35
CA PRO A 103 -9.89 0.20 -45.69
C PRO A 103 -8.58 0.50 -46.42
#